data_AF-A0A959FCE8-F1
#
_entry.id   AF-A0A959FCE8-F1
#
_cell.length_a   1.000
_cell.length_b   1.000
_cell.length_c   1.000
_cell.angle_alpha   90.00
_cell.angle_beta   90.00
_cell.angle_gamma   90.00
#
_symmetry.space_group_name_H-M   'P 1'
#
loop_
_entity.id
_entity.type
_entity.pdbx_description
1 polymer ?
#
loop_
_entity_poly.entity_id
_entity_poly.type
_entity_poly.pdbx_seq_one_letter_code
_entity_poly.pdbx_strand_id
1 'polypeptide(L)'
;MKRTFLGLVLALLVLVGCRREVSLDWSDTPYLNVTSAWVDSTLQGMSTEQKIGQLIYLDVDAGEVDVDQLPNWIRRNLFGGVELHNLPVEAYLELYEQLTGFSAIAPLLGTDEQLLLNNQFTGAGEVPGYEVLRYFSEYDSLRHLSREIFNRQLQGLHINTQFSSVELFTEDVEDLLAPGHLQFVKGMSGTALVQTADTAYWNSTTHQQLVRLQNEGVAGFLVSDNFMELNHLSPAQIADLYRTQLDFKGLLIAESNETSALPLLAGTVDLLRVKNDPLPVFRSLLAAYHSGILSDRELDIRVAKVLQAKEWLRLQKQAREEAAQLAANEGNIAYDQAGVLSPVLGKEKTDTTSAVVSIEEHFDKSDWRLLNREFYEKSSVLLYNRNKLLPFKDLYRYFYRLVHLGDDSREELEAAFSHYADYSRYYHLADDRGHYSRLRISPAKGEVCIVTVNQSLERSRDSILLADLKQLAKDREVVLIHFGKMEGLQALDTTFTILHFPEFNATTQSLAAQVLFGGASPEGKLPLDINAYFPRGLGESLPVTRLAYQIPEAVGIAPEKLVGIDAIAKSAIAEGAFPGCQVVVAKNGAIIYSKAFGYHDYSHQQ
;
A
#
# COMPACT_ATOMS: atom_id res chain seq x y z
N MET A 1 15.27 56.40 -16.29
CA MET A 1 15.99 55.27 -15.65
C MET A 1 15.73 55.12 -14.14
N LYS A 2 15.54 56.18 -13.34
CA LYS A 2 15.34 56.02 -11.87
C LYS A 2 13.95 55.49 -11.43
N ARG A 3 12.87 55.75 -12.17
CA ARG A 3 11.52 55.28 -11.82
C ARG A 3 11.25 53.81 -12.19
N THR A 4 11.86 53.33 -13.27
CA THR A 4 11.72 51.93 -13.71
C THR A 4 12.55 50.97 -12.85
N PHE A 5 13.71 51.41 -12.35
CA PHE A 5 14.54 50.62 -11.43
C PHE A 5 13.89 50.45 -10.05
N LEU A 6 13.25 51.50 -9.51
CA LEU A 6 12.55 51.43 -8.23
C LEU A 6 11.30 50.51 -8.31
N GLY A 7 10.60 50.52 -9.45
CA GLY A 7 9.47 49.61 -9.69
C GLY A 7 9.90 48.14 -9.81
N LEU A 8 11.07 47.87 -10.41
CA LEU A 8 11.63 46.52 -10.51
C LEU A 8 12.13 46.00 -9.16
N VAL A 9 12.71 46.86 -8.32
CA VAL A 9 13.14 46.51 -6.95
C VAL A 9 11.93 46.29 -6.03
N LEU A 10 10.86 47.09 -6.16
CA LEU A 10 9.61 46.84 -5.40
C LEU A 10 8.91 45.56 -5.87
N ALA A 11 8.90 45.27 -7.16
CA ALA A 11 8.36 44.01 -7.69
C ALA A 11 9.20 42.80 -7.25
N LEU A 12 10.53 42.93 -7.16
CA LEU A 12 11.39 41.89 -6.60
C LEU A 12 11.16 41.69 -5.09
N LEU A 13 10.92 42.77 -4.33
CA LEU A 13 10.60 42.70 -2.90
C LEU A 13 9.21 42.10 -2.63
N VAL A 14 8.24 42.31 -3.52
CA VAL A 14 6.91 41.65 -3.44
C VAL A 14 7.00 40.17 -3.86
N LEU A 15 7.88 39.81 -4.80
CA LEU A 15 8.11 38.41 -5.18
C LEU A 15 8.97 37.63 -4.16
N VAL A 16 9.83 38.31 -3.40
CA VAL A 16 10.60 37.71 -2.28
C VAL A 16 9.78 37.70 -0.97
N GLY A 17 8.74 38.52 -0.86
CA GLY A 17 7.92 38.69 0.34
C GLY A 17 6.75 37.70 0.54
N CYS A 18 6.54 36.75 -0.38
CA CYS A 18 5.54 35.69 -0.23
C CYS A 18 6.18 34.32 0.04
N ARG A 19 7.16 34.24 0.93
CA ARG A 19 7.31 33.03 1.75
C ARG A 19 6.40 33.22 2.96
N ARG A 20 5.16 32.75 2.84
CA ARG A 20 4.28 32.59 4.00
C ARG A 20 4.98 31.56 4.88
N GLU A 21 5.65 32.00 5.95
CA GLU A 21 5.95 31.10 7.06
C GLU A 21 4.59 30.58 7.52
N VAL A 22 4.36 29.28 7.32
CA VAL A 22 3.18 28.61 7.84
C VAL A 22 3.31 28.71 9.36
N SER A 23 2.44 29.51 9.98
CA SER A 23 2.38 29.58 11.43
C SER A 23 1.92 28.22 11.96
N LEU A 24 2.59 27.73 13.00
CA LEU A 24 2.19 26.51 13.70
C LEU A 24 0.87 26.78 14.44
N ASP A 25 -0.18 26.04 14.07
CA ASP A 25 -1.44 26.00 14.82
C ASP A 25 -1.57 24.62 15.46
N TRP A 26 -1.49 24.59 16.79
CA TRP A 26 -1.45 23.35 17.57
C TRP A 26 -2.84 22.76 17.84
N SER A 27 -3.90 23.42 17.34
CA SER A 27 -5.28 23.05 17.64
C SER A 27 -5.68 21.67 17.10
N ASP A 28 -5.05 21.23 16.01
CA ASP A 28 -5.50 20.06 15.24
C ASP A 28 -4.71 18.77 15.50
N THR A 29 -3.54 18.82 16.16
CA THR A 29 -2.82 17.59 16.53
C THR A 29 -3.64 16.78 17.54
N PRO A 30 -3.96 15.50 17.26
CA PRO A 30 -4.69 14.65 18.18
C PRO A 30 -4.04 14.66 19.57
N TYR A 31 -4.85 14.51 20.60
CA TYR A 31 -4.46 14.36 22.02
C TYR A 31 -3.60 15.45 22.69
N LEU A 32 -2.99 16.41 21.98
CA LEU A 32 -2.21 17.50 22.62
C LEU A 32 -3.05 18.39 23.53
N ASN A 33 -4.35 18.50 23.22
CA ASN A 33 -5.33 19.26 24.02
C ASN A 33 -6.04 18.40 25.08
N VAL A 34 -5.72 17.09 25.16
CA VAL A 34 -6.34 16.20 26.15
C VAL A 34 -5.66 16.41 27.50
N THR A 35 -6.32 17.22 28.33
CA THR A 35 -6.06 17.29 29.76
C THR A 35 -7.05 16.36 30.44
N SER A 36 -6.57 15.27 31.03
CA SER A 36 -7.44 14.26 31.64
C SER A 36 -6.89 13.82 32.98
N ALA A 37 -7.72 13.96 34.02
CA ALA A 37 -7.43 13.42 35.35
C ALA A 37 -7.22 11.89 35.31
N TRP A 38 -7.77 11.22 34.30
CA TRP A 38 -7.52 9.79 34.08
C TRP A 38 -6.04 9.53 33.74
N VAL A 39 -5.40 10.35 32.90
CA VAL A 39 -3.98 10.17 32.54
C VAL A 39 -3.10 10.29 33.77
N ASP A 40 -3.29 11.36 34.56
CA ASP A 40 -2.48 11.61 35.76
C ASP A 40 -2.68 10.51 36.81
N SER A 41 -3.94 10.12 37.07
CA SER A 41 -4.25 9.06 38.04
C SER A 41 -3.73 7.70 37.58
N THR A 42 -3.81 7.40 36.28
CA THR A 42 -3.32 6.13 35.73
C THR A 42 -1.80 6.09 35.84
N LEU A 43 -1.11 7.14 35.41
CA LEU A 43 0.35 7.23 35.44
C LEU A 43 0.92 7.08 36.86
N GLN A 44 0.29 7.72 37.85
CA GLN A 44 0.68 7.61 39.26
C GLN A 44 0.48 6.20 39.83
N GLY A 45 -0.51 5.45 39.33
CA GLY A 45 -0.81 4.09 39.77
C GLY A 45 0.05 3.01 39.10
N MET A 46 0.81 3.33 38.05
CA MET A 46 1.57 2.35 37.28
C MET A 46 2.89 1.97 37.95
N SER A 47 3.22 0.68 37.93
CA SER A 47 4.56 0.18 38.23
C SER A 47 5.55 0.56 37.11
N THR A 48 6.84 0.48 37.40
CA THR A 48 7.91 0.71 36.40
C THR A 48 7.76 -0.24 35.21
N GLU A 49 7.46 -1.51 35.43
CA GLU A 49 7.23 -2.51 34.39
C GLU A 49 6.05 -2.12 33.50
N GLN A 50 4.95 -1.66 34.09
CA GLN A 50 3.79 -1.17 33.33
C GLN A 50 4.16 0.05 32.49
N LYS A 51 4.95 0.98 33.04
CA LYS A 51 5.44 2.17 32.33
C LYS A 51 6.31 1.78 31.14
N ILE A 52 7.29 0.89 31.33
CA ILE A 52 8.14 0.38 30.25
C ILE A 52 7.30 -0.32 29.18
N GLY A 53 6.32 -1.14 29.58
CA GLY A 53 5.39 -1.79 28.67
C GLY A 53 4.66 -0.82 27.75
N GLN A 54 4.18 0.31 28.27
CA GLN A 54 3.50 1.33 27.45
C GLN A 54 4.40 1.97 26.39
N LEU A 55 5.74 1.89 26.52
CA LEU A 55 6.67 2.41 25.54
C LEU A 55 6.95 1.42 24.40
N ILE A 56 6.45 0.18 24.46
CA ILE A 56 6.69 -0.86 23.45
C ILE A 56 5.43 -1.06 22.62
N TYR A 57 5.59 -0.96 21.30
CA TYR A 57 4.60 -1.30 20.29
C TYR A 57 5.13 -2.50 19.51
N LEU A 58 4.41 -3.61 19.49
CA LEU A 58 4.85 -4.83 18.83
C LEU A 58 4.42 -4.84 17.37
N ASP A 59 5.33 -5.26 16.50
CA ASP A 59 5.06 -5.57 15.10
C ASP A 59 5.24 -7.08 14.92
N VAL A 60 4.14 -7.82 14.79
CA VAL A 60 4.13 -9.28 14.89
C VAL A 60 3.66 -9.90 13.58
N ASP A 61 4.53 -10.70 12.99
CA ASP A 61 4.21 -11.58 11.88
C ASP A 61 3.89 -12.98 12.40
N ALA A 62 2.63 -13.43 12.27
CA ALA A 62 2.21 -14.75 12.71
C ALA A 62 2.78 -15.90 11.88
N GLY A 63 3.36 -15.62 10.71
CA GLY A 63 4.16 -16.59 9.95
C GLY A 63 5.53 -16.83 10.58
N GLU A 64 6.03 -15.91 11.40
CA GLU A 64 7.35 -15.97 12.04
C GLU A 64 7.28 -16.32 13.54
N VAL A 65 6.15 -16.04 14.21
CA VAL A 65 6.02 -16.13 15.67
C VAL A 65 4.77 -16.92 16.09
N ASP A 66 4.91 -17.67 17.18
CA ASP A 66 3.78 -18.27 17.90
C ASP A 66 2.96 -17.19 18.62
N VAL A 67 1.83 -16.82 18.02
CA VAL A 67 0.96 -15.73 18.51
C VAL A 67 0.24 -16.06 19.82
N ASP A 68 0.18 -17.33 20.23
CA ASP A 68 -0.44 -17.76 21.49
C ASP A 68 0.32 -17.24 22.73
N GLN A 69 1.52 -16.68 22.53
CA GLN A 69 2.31 -16.06 23.59
C GLN A 69 1.87 -14.63 23.92
N LEU A 70 1.24 -13.92 22.98
CA LEU A 70 0.84 -12.51 23.14
C LEU A 70 -0.09 -12.28 24.34
N PRO A 71 -1.11 -13.12 24.59
CA PRO A 71 -1.94 -13.02 25.80
C PRO A 71 -1.12 -13.11 27.10
N ASN A 72 -0.06 -13.92 27.13
CA ASN A 72 0.81 -14.02 28.30
C ASN A 72 1.71 -12.79 28.45
N TRP A 73 2.18 -12.22 27.33
CA TRP A 73 2.99 -11.01 27.34
C TRP A 73 2.20 -9.77 27.78
N ILE A 74 0.97 -9.62 27.31
CA ILE A 74 0.13 -8.47 27.71
C ILE A 74 -0.31 -8.56 29.18
N ARG A 75 -0.62 -9.75 29.71
CA ARG A 75 -0.89 -9.97 31.15
C ARG A 75 0.30 -9.53 32.03
N ARG A 76 1.51 -9.62 31.49
CA ARG A 76 2.75 -9.20 32.14
C ARG A 76 3.12 -7.74 31.83
N ASN A 77 2.27 -7.01 31.12
CA ASN A 77 2.47 -5.62 30.70
C ASN A 77 3.75 -5.42 29.88
N LEU A 78 4.08 -6.35 28.98
CA LEU A 78 5.32 -6.26 28.19
C LEU A 78 5.22 -5.29 26.99
N PHE A 79 4.00 -4.90 26.59
CA PHE A 79 3.78 -3.96 25.50
C PHE A 79 2.48 -3.16 25.70
N GLY A 80 2.38 -2.01 25.04
CA GLY A 80 1.27 -1.07 25.08
C GLY A 80 0.53 -0.92 23.75
N GLY A 81 1.08 -1.46 22.67
CA GLY A 81 0.44 -1.53 21.37
C GLY A 81 0.92 -2.73 20.56
N VAL A 82 0.14 -3.14 19.56
CA VAL A 82 0.49 -4.26 18.68
C VAL A 82 -0.12 -4.09 17.29
N GLU A 83 0.65 -4.50 16.30
CA GLU A 83 0.26 -4.76 14.93
C GLU A 83 0.39 -6.26 14.66
N LEU A 84 -0.61 -6.83 14.02
CA LEU A 84 -0.70 -8.26 13.77
C LEU A 84 -0.86 -8.49 12.27
N HIS A 85 0.06 -9.25 11.69
CA HIS A 85 0.07 -9.62 10.28
C HIS A 85 -0.05 -11.12 10.10
N ASN A 86 -0.50 -11.50 8.90
CA ASN A 86 -0.53 -12.88 8.42
C ASN A 86 -1.39 -13.84 9.26
N LEU A 87 -2.41 -13.32 9.95
CA LEU A 87 -3.42 -14.11 10.65
C LEU A 87 -4.74 -14.16 9.88
N PRO A 88 -5.51 -15.26 9.96
CA PRO A 88 -6.91 -15.24 9.57
C PRO A 88 -7.69 -14.23 10.40
N VAL A 89 -8.75 -13.65 9.83
CA VAL A 89 -9.57 -12.62 10.48
C VAL A 89 -10.20 -13.16 11.79
N GLU A 90 -10.63 -14.41 11.79
CA GLU A 90 -11.20 -15.09 12.97
C GLU A 90 -10.19 -15.14 14.12
N ALA A 91 -8.96 -15.58 13.81
CA ALA A 91 -7.89 -15.69 14.81
C ALA A 91 -7.48 -14.31 15.34
N TYR A 92 -7.50 -13.28 14.49
CA TYR A 92 -7.27 -11.91 14.91
C TYR A 92 -8.31 -11.43 15.92
N LEU A 93 -9.60 -11.69 15.68
CA LEU A 93 -10.68 -11.26 16.58
C LEU A 93 -10.64 -11.98 17.93
N GLU A 94 -10.37 -13.30 17.92
CA GLU A 94 -10.16 -14.06 19.15
C GLU A 94 -8.99 -13.50 19.97
N LEU A 95 -7.89 -13.17 19.30
CA LEU A 95 -6.72 -12.59 19.95
C LEU A 95 -7.01 -11.17 20.45
N TYR A 96 -7.73 -10.35 19.69
CA TYR A 96 -8.18 -9.02 20.09
C TYR A 96 -8.96 -9.06 21.41
N GLU A 97 -9.95 -9.95 21.53
CA GLU A 97 -10.76 -10.09 22.75
C GLU A 97 -9.88 -10.47 23.96
N GLN A 98 -8.92 -11.36 23.76
CA GLN A 98 -7.97 -11.74 24.80
C GLN A 98 -7.06 -10.58 25.21
N LEU A 99 -6.49 -9.86 24.24
CA LEU A 99 -5.58 -8.75 24.51
C LEU A 99 -6.27 -7.61 25.26
N THR A 100 -7.48 -7.24 24.82
CA THR A 100 -8.26 -6.20 25.49
C THR A 100 -8.81 -6.65 26.84
N GLY A 101 -9.18 -7.93 26.99
CA GLY A 101 -9.68 -8.48 28.24
C GLY A 101 -8.61 -8.62 29.34
N PHE A 102 -7.33 -8.81 28.97
CA PHE A 102 -6.23 -8.95 29.93
C PHE A 102 -5.53 -7.64 30.30
N SER A 103 -5.75 -6.57 29.53
CA SER A 103 -5.10 -5.28 29.77
C SER A 103 -6.04 -4.29 30.47
N ALA A 104 -5.58 -3.70 31.57
CA ALA A 104 -6.30 -2.60 32.22
C ALA A 104 -6.35 -1.33 31.35
N ILE A 105 -5.35 -1.15 30.48
CA ILE A 105 -5.24 -0.03 29.55
C ILE A 105 -5.29 -0.63 28.15
N ALA A 106 -6.33 -0.33 27.38
CA ALA A 106 -6.50 -0.88 26.04
C ALA A 106 -5.21 -0.69 25.20
N PRO A 107 -4.73 -1.74 24.51
CA PRO A 107 -3.56 -1.62 23.64
C PRO A 107 -3.90 -0.74 22.43
N LEU A 108 -2.89 -0.07 21.89
CA LEU A 108 -2.97 0.45 20.52
C LEU A 108 -3.01 -0.75 19.56
N LEU A 109 -3.91 -0.73 18.59
CA LEU A 109 -4.08 -1.81 17.62
C LEU A 109 -3.92 -1.22 16.24
N GLY A 110 -2.92 -1.69 15.50
CA GLY A 110 -2.54 -1.01 14.27
C GLY A 110 -2.58 -1.79 12.97
N THR A 111 -2.22 -1.03 11.95
CA THR A 111 -2.12 -1.44 10.57
C THR A 111 -1.15 -0.55 9.80
N ASP A 112 -0.38 -1.18 8.93
CA ASP A 112 0.42 -0.58 7.88
C ASP A 112 -0.33 -0.50 6.54
N GLU A 113 -1.60 -0.93 6.48
CA GLU A 113 -2.41 -0.82 5.27
C GLU A 113 -3.00 0.59 5.12
N GLN A 114 -3.16 1.05 3.88
CA GLN A 114 -3.73 2.39 3.58
C GLN A 114 -4.83 2.40 2.52
N LEU A 115 -4.95 1.31 1.75
CA LEU A 115 -6.05 1.13 0.80
C LEU A 115 -7.20 0.37 1.45
N LEU A 116 -6.96 -0.88 1.85
CA LEU A 116 -7.92 -1.80 2.45
C LEU A 116 -7.15 -2.74 3.39
N LEU A 117 -7.78 -3.21 4.48
CA LEU A 117 -7.12 -4.05 5.48
C LEU A 117 -6.86 -5.49 5.03
N ASN A 118 -7.32 -5.88 3.84
CA ASN A 118 -7.27 -7.27 3.40
C ASN A 118 -5.87 -7.86 3.40
N ASN A 119 -4.87 -7.09 2.96
CA ASN A 119 -3.49 -7.57 2.84
C ASN A 119 -2.82 -7.81 4.21
N GLN A 120 -3.44 -7.35 5.32
CA GLN A 120 -2.98 -7.66 6.68
C GLN A 120 -3.31 -9.11 7.10
N PHE A 121 -4.31 -9.74 6.48
CA PHE A 121 -4.87 -11.03 6.92
C PHE A 121 -4.56 -12.17 5.94
N THR A 122 -4.20 -13.35 6.47
CA THR A 122 -4.03 -14.55 5.63
C THR A 122 -5.39 -15.07 5.16
N GLY A 123 -5.44 -15.49 3.90
CA GLY A 123 -6.64 -16.05 3.30
C GLY A 123 -7.66 -15.01 2.79
N ALA A 124 -7.51 -13.73 3.17
CA ALA A 124 -8.35 -12.65 2.68
C ALA A 124 -8.19 -12.41 1.16
N GLY A 125 -9.19 -11.78 0.56
CA GLY A 125 -9.16 -11.38 -0.85
C GLY A 125 -8.11 -10.33 -1.14
N GLU A 126 -7.26 -10.60 -2.14
CA GLU A 126 -6.17 -9.71 -2.53
C GLU A 126 -6.69 -8.38 -3.07
N VAL A 127 -6.07 -7.30 -2.58
CA VAL A 127 -6.31 -5.93 -2.99
C VAL A 127 -4.97 -5.24 -3.25
N PRO A 128 -4.91 -4.16 -4.04
CA PRO A 128 -3.66 -3.46 -4.27
C PRO A 128 -3.10 -2.82 -3.00
N GLY A 129 -1.80 -2.55 -3.01
CA GLY A 129 -1.18 -1.66 -2.03
C GLY A 129 -1.55 -0.19 -2.29
N TYR A 130 -1.09 0.68 -1.41
CA TYR A 130 -1.43 2.12 -1.47
C TYR A 130 -0.91 2.84 -2.70
N GLU A 131 0.09 2.29 -3.41
CA GLU A 131 0.73 2.94 -4.56
C GLU A 131 -0.28 3.25 -5.67
N VAL A 132 -1.32 2.42 -5.81
CA VAL A 132 -2.40 2.68 -6.78
C VAL A 132 -3.12 3.98 -6.49
N LEU A 133 -3.29 4.38 -5.21
CA LEU A 133 -4.03 5.60 -4.82
C LEU A 133 -3.44 6.87 -5.45
N ARG A 134 -2.15 6.88 -5.74
CA ARG A 134 -1.46 8.02 -6.34
C ARG A 134 -1.99 8.33 -7.73
N TYR A 135 -2.51 7.34 -8.46
CA TYR A 135 -3.04 7.50 -9.82
C TYR A 135 -4.47 8.05 -9.87
N PHE A 136 -5.14 8.16 -8.72
CA PHE A 136 -6.53 8.60 -8.64
C PHE A 136 -6.59 10.07 -8.21
N SER A 137 -7.50 10.83 -8.81
CA SER A 137 -7.83 12.17 -8.33
C SER A 137 -8.57 12.11 -7.00
N GLU A 138 -8.58 13.23 -6.28
CA GLU A 138 -9.32 13.35 -5.02
C GLU A 138 -10.81 13.01 -5.15
N TYR A 139 -11.43 13.31 -6.30
CA TYR A 139 -12.84 13.08 -6.60
C TYR A 139 -13.15 11.71 -7.23
N ASP A 140 -12.17 10.81 -7.34
CA ASP A 140 -12.44 9.52 -7.99
C ASP A 140 -13.36 8.65 -7.12
N SER A 141 -14.44 8.12 -7.71
CA SER A 141 -15.44 7.34 -7.00
C SER A 141 -14.88 6.05 -6.40
N LEU A 142 -13.90 5.41 -7.05
CA LEU A 142 -13.27 4.18 -6.56
C LEU A 142 -12.37 4.50 -5.35
N ARG A 143 -11.67 5.64 -5.38
CA ARG A 143 -10.92 6.16 -4.24
C ARG A 143 -11.84 6.42 -3.05
N HIS A 144 -12.93 7.17 -3.24
CA HIS A 144 -13.91 7.43 -2.19
C HIS A 144 -14.55 6.15 -1.63
N LEU A 145 -14.95 5.23 -2.50
CA LEU A 145 -15.51 3.94 -2.09
C LEU A 145 -14.53 3.16 -1.23
N SER A 146 -13.26 3.04 -1.65
CA SER A 146 -12.25 2.35 -0.84
C SER A 146 -12.02 3.03 0.51
N ARG A 147 -12.10 4.36 0.59
CA ARG A 147 -11.97 5.07 1.86
C ARG A 147 -13.12 4.76 2.81
N GLU A 148 -14.35 4.74 2.30
CA GLU A 148 -15.53 4.37 3.08
C GLU A 148 -15.43 2.93 3.60
N ILE A 149 -15.02 2.00 2.74
CA ILE A 149 -14.80 0.60 3.10
C ILE A 149 -13.69 0.48 4.15
N PHE A 150 -12.53 1.10 3.93
CA PHE A 150 -11.39 1.05 4.83
C PHE A 150 -11.75 1.56 6.23
N ASN A 151 -12.45 2.70 6.33
CA ASN A 151 -12.91 3.24 7.61
C ASN A 151 -13.85 2.27 8.35
N ARG A 152 -14.70 1.54 7.62
CA ARG A 152 -15.56 0.50 8.20
C ARG A 152 -14.77 -0.72 8.64
N GLN A 153 -13.77 -1.16 7.87
CA GLN A 153 -12.91 -2.27 8.26
C GLN A 153 -12.10 -1.92 9.52
N LEU A 154 -11.53 -0.71 9.60
CA LEU A 154 -10.85 -0.21 10.81
C LEU A 154 -11.76 -0.28 12.04
N GLN A 155 -13.00 0.20 11.91
CA GLN A 155 -13.98 0.17 12.99
C GLN A 155 -14.37 -1.26 13.39
N GLY A 156 -14.67 -2.11 12.40
CA GLY A 156 -15.12 -3.49 12.60
C GLY A 156 -14.04 -4.39 13.20
N LEU A 157 -12.77 -4.12 12.90
CA LEU A 157 -11.62 -4.85 13.43
C LEU A 157 -11.00 -4.15 14.66
N HIS A 158 -11.61 -3.07 15.14
CA HIS A 158 -11.13 -2.30 16.29
C HIS A 158 -9.69 -1.75 16.16
N ILE A 159 -9.21 -1.62 14.93
CA ILE A 159 -7.93 -0.98 14.62
C ILE A 159 -8.07 0.52 14.89
N ASN A 160 -7.11 1.09 15.60
CA ASN A 160 -7.16 2.46 16.10
C ASN A 160 -5.86 3.25 15.85
N THR A 161 -4.83 2.61 15.32
CA THR A 161 -3.59 3.24 14.86
C THR A 161 -3.27 2.86 13.43
N GLN A 162 -2.77 3.81 12.64
CA GLN A 162 -2.39 3.55 11.26
C GLN A 162 -1.03 4.16 10.95
N PHE A 163 -0.18 3.46 10.20
CA PHE A 163 1.10 3.97 9.73
C PHE A 163 1.06 4.12 8.21
N SER A 164 1.13 5.35 7.71
CA SER A 164 1.01 5.65 6.29
C SER A 164 2.31 6.22 5.72
N SER A 165 2.64 5.81 4.49
CA SER A 165 3.79 6.34 3.76
C SER A 165 3.64 7.84 3.52
N VAL A 166 4.70 8.61 3.77
CA VAL A 166 4.79 10.06 3.49
C VAL A 166 4.50 10.40 2.02
N GLU A 167 4.67 9.44 1.11
CA GLU A 167 4.41 9.59 -0.33
C GLU A 167 2.93 9.81 -0.67
N LEU A 168 2.02 9.42 0.23
CA LEU A 168 0.59 9.70 0.08
C LEU A 168 0.23 11.16 0.42
N PHE A 169 1.10 11.86 1.14
CA PHE A 169 0.80 13.15 1.74
C PHE A 169 1.37 14.33 0.95
N THR A 170 0.98 14.47 -0.33
CA THR A 170 1.57 15.47 -1.24
C THR A 170 0.76 16.77 -1.33
N GLU A 171 -0.47 16.73 -1.87
CA GLU A 171 -1.26 17.94 -2.17
C GLU A 171 -2.61 17.99 -1.44
N ASP A 172 -3.36 16.89 -1.32
CA ASP A 172 -4.66 16.84 -0.61
C ASP A 172 -4.72 15.61 0.31
N VAL A 173 -4.93 15.85 1.60
CA VAL A 173 -4.69 14.86 2.68
C VAL A 173 -5.94 14.58 3.52
N GLU A 174 -6.98 15.42 3.39
CA GLU A 174 -8.18 15.33 4.23
C GLU A 174 -8.84 13.95 4.19
N ASP A 175 -8.76 13.24 3.06
CA ASP A 175 -9.35 11.92 2.92
C ASP A 175 -8.47 10.78 3.46
N LEU A 176 -7.17 11.01 3.71
CA LEU A 176 -6.25 10.00 4.23
C LEU A 176 -6.29 9.91 5.77
N LEU A 177 -6.79 10.94 6.45
CA LEU A 177 -6.91 10.98 7.90
C LEU A 177 -8.23 10.34 8.34
N ALA A 178 -8.18 9.04 8.67
CA ALA A 178 -9.36 8.32 9.16
C ALA A 178 -9.87 8.94 10.47
N PRO A 179 -11.13 9.41 10.54
CA PRO A 179 -11.66 10.05 11.75
C PRO A 179 -11.61 9.12 12.95
N GLY A 180 -11.12 9.60 14.08
CA GLY A 180 -11.06 8.84 15.34
C GLY A 180 -10.00 7.73 15.38
N HIS A 181 -8.94 7.84 14.57
CA HIS A 181 -7.77 6.96 14.57
C HIS A 181 -6.49 7.80 14.75
N LEU A 182 -5.44 7.21 15.30
CA LEU A 182 -4.12 7.85 15.38
C LEU A 182 -3.34 7.55 14.10
N GLN A 183 -3.13 8.60 13.29
CA GLN A 183 -2.37 8.48 12.05
C GLN A 183 -0.88 8.81 12.28
N PHE A 184 -0.01 7.85 11.99
CA PHE A 184 1.44 7.99 11.99
C PHE A 184 1.96 8.07 10.57
N VAL A 185 3.00 8.88 10.34
CA VAL A 185 3.64 9.03 9.03
C VAL A 185 5.00 8.33 9.04
N LYS A 186 5.27 7.50 8.03
CA LYS A 186 6.53 6.75 7.86
C LYS A 186 7.19 7.00 6.51
N GLY A 187 8.45 6.57 6.36
CA GLY A 187 9.12 6.50 5.05
C GLY A 187 9.78 7.79 4.58
N MET A 188 10.24 8.67 5.49
CA MET A 188 11.03 9.83 5.09
C MET A 188 12.38 9.43 4.49
N SER A 189 12.66 9.95 3.29
CA SER A 189 13.91 9.69 2.56
C SER A 189 15.10 10.46 3.13
N GLY A 190 16.32 9.95 2.97
CA GLY A 190 17.54 10.68 3.34
C GLY A 190 17.75 11.98 2.56
N THR A 191 17.17 12.09 1.36
CA THR A 191 17.15 13.36 0.58
C THR A 191 16.31 14.45 1.25
N ALA A 192 15.51 14.10 2.26
CA ALA A 192 14.81 15.06 3.12
C ALA A 192 15.76 15.93 3.95
N LEU A 193 17.01 15.49 4.16
CA LEU A 193 17.96 16.13 5.05
C LEU A 193 19.09 16.83 4.29
N VAL A 194 19.50 17.98 4.81
CA VAL A 194 20.74 18.67 4.45
C VAL A 194 21.67 18.57 5.65
N GLN A 195 22.90 18.09 5.42
CA GLN A 195 23.85 17.83 6.49
C GLN A 195 25.11 18.70 6.38
N THR A 196 25.63 19.05 7.55
CA THR A 196 26.98 19.57 7.75
C THR A 196 27.74 18.65 8.71
N ALA A 197 28.99 18.95 9.04
CA ALA A 197 29.81 18.10 9.91
C ALA A 197 29.16 17.80 11.28
N ASP A 198 28.43 18.75 11.85
CA ASP A 198 27.89 18.65 13.21
C ASP A 198 26.35 18.77 13.29
N THR A 199 25.68 19.18 12.21
CA THR A 199 24.24 19.49 12.24
C THR A 199 23.50 18.93 11.02
N ALA A 200 22.24 18.54 11.23
CA ALA A 200 21.33 18.08 10.20
C ALA A 200 20.08 18.97 10.23
N TYR A 201 19.57 19.34 9.06
CA TYR A 201 18.34 20.13 8.93
C TYR A 201 17.44 19.53 7.88
N TRP A 202 16.13 19.70 8.04
CA TRP A 202 15.19 19.43 6.96
C TRP A 202 15.48 20.36 5.79
N ASN A 203 15.46 19.83 4.57
CA ASN A 203 15.40 20.68 3.39
C ASN A 203 14.09 21.51 3.45
N SER A 204 14.07 22.67 2.79
CA SER A 204 12.93 23.60 2.94
C SER A 204 11.58 23.01 2.52
N THR A 205 11.57 22.16 1.49
CA THR A 205 10.35 21.54 0.98
C THR A 205 9.81 20.52 1.97
N THR A 206 10.67 19.64 2.48
CA THR A 206 10.30 18.63 3.47
C THR A 206 9.90 19.28 4.79
N HIS A 207 10.59 20.33 5.23
CA HIS A 207 10.20 21.07 6.42
C HIS A 207 8.76 21.60 6.30
N GLN A 208 8.42 22.23 5.17
CA GLN A 208 7.06 22.74 4.91
C GLN A 208 6.03 21.60 4.88
N GLN A 209 6.37 20.47 4.28
CA GLN A 209 5.51 19.29 4.26
C GLN A 209 5.25 18.80 5.69
N LEU A 210 6.28 18.60 6.51
CA LEU A 210 6.11 18.08 7.89
C LEU A 210 5.32 19.03 8.79
N VAL A 211 5.56 20.34 8.68
CA VAL A 211 4.77 21.36 9.38
C VAL A 211 3.30 21.31 8.96
N ARG A 212 3.03 21.13 7.66
CA ARG A 212 1.67 20.95 7.16
C ARG A 212 1.02 19.71 7.76
N LEU A 213 1.68 18.55 7.73
CA LEU A 213 1.13 17.30 8.27
C LEU A 213 0.78 17.42 9.75
N GLN A 214 1.63 18.09 10.50
CA GLN A 214 1.40 18.36 11.91
C GLN A 214 0.15 19.21 12.13
N ASN A 215 -0.05 20.24 11.31
CA ASN A 215 -1.25 21.08 11.34
C ASN A 215 -2.50 20.34 10.83
N GLU A 216 -2.35 19.32 9.97
CA GLU A 216 -3.48 18.50 9.51
C GLU A 216 -3.92 17.45 10.54
N GLY A 217 -3.17 17.29 11.64
CA GLY A 217 -3.55 16.40 12.72
C GLY A 217 -2.95 15.00 12.64
N VAL A 218 -1.75 14.84 12.09
CA VAL A 218 -1.02 13.58 12.27
C VAL A 218 -0.67 13.36 13.74
N ALA A 219 -0.88 12.14 14.22
CA ALA A 219 -0.56 11.72 15.58
C ALA A 219 0.95 11.56 15.80
N GLY A 220 1.75 11.33 14.76
CA GLY A 220 3.16 11.05 14.97
C GLY A 220 3.96 10.73 13.73
N PHE A 221 5.26 10.59 13.93
CA PHE A 221 6.21 10.16 12.91
C PHE A 221 6.89 8.88 13.33
N LEU A 222 7.00 7.93 12.40
CA LEU A 222 7.80 6.72 12.55
C LEU A 222 9.17 6.95 11.88
N VAL A 223 10.22 6.88 12.70
CA VAL A 223 11.61 6.83 12.26
C VAL A 223 11.96 5.36 11.99
N SER A 224 12.23 5.02 10.72
CA SER A 224 12.63 3.65 10.37
C SER A 224 13.99 3.29 10.97
N ASP A 225 14.26 2.00 11.20
CA ASP A 225 15.44 1.47 11.89
C ASP A 225 16.73 1.94 11.18
N ASN A 226 16.69 1.97 9.84
CA ASN A 226 17.82 2.38 9.02
C ASN A 226 17.90 3.90 8.80
N PHE A 227 16.89 4.69 9.17
CA PHE A 227 16.91 6.14 8.89
C PHE A 227 18.07 6.82 9.60
N MET A 228 18.33 6.45 10.86
CA MET A 228 19.46 7.00 11.61
C MET A 228 20.79 6.57 11.01
N GLU A 229 20.94 5.28 10.72
CA GLU A 229 22.20 4.72 10.23
C GLU A 229 22.55 5.23 8.83
N LEU A 230 21.60 5.20 7.89
CA LEU A 230 21.75 5.67 6.51
C LEU A 230 22.07 7.17 6.45
N ASN A 231 21.59 7.95 7.41
CA ASN A 231 21.84 9.38 7.50
C ASN A 231 22.89 9.73 8.56
N HIS A 232 23.59 8.74 9.16
CA HIS A 232 24.60 8.96 10.19
C HIS A 232 24.16 9.89 11.34
N LEU A 233 22.88 9.78 11.77
CA LEU A 233 22.30 10.62 12.81
C LEU A 233 22.54 10.08 14.21
N SER A 234 22.95 10.94 15.13
CA SER A 234 22.95 10.68 16.57
C SER A 234 21.56 10.91 17.19
N PRO A 235 21.26 10.31 18.36
CA PRO A 235 20.02 10.56 19.09
C PRO A 235 19.75 12.06 19.35
N ALA A 236 20.80 12.83 19.65
CA ALA A 236 20.68 14.28 19.88
C ALA A 236 20.26 15.03 18.61
N GLN A 237 20.73 14.62 17.44
CA GLN A 237 20.33 15.23 16.16
C GLN A 237 18.87 14.94 15.82
N ILE A 238 18.34 13.77 16.23
CA ILE A 238 16.91 13.46 16.04
C ILE A 238 16.04 14.31 16.96
N ALA A 239 16.45 14.44 18.22
CA ALA A 239 15.79 15.33 19.16
C ALA A 239 15.79 16.77 18.62
N ASP A 240 16.90 17.25 18.08
CA ASP A 240 16.98 18.58 17.46
C ASP A 240 16.05 18.70 16.24
N LEU A 241 16.09 17.75 15.30
CA LEU A 241 15.27 17.77 14.09
C LEU A 241 13.76 17.80 14.38
N TYR A 242 13.27 16.95 15.28
CA TYR A 242 11.84 16.84 15.56
C TYR A 242 11.38 17.79 16.66
N ARG A 243 12.10 17.90 17.78
CA ARG A 243 11.64 18.69 18.93
C ARG A 243 12.02 20.16 18.88
N THR A 244 13.15 20.50 18.25
CA THR A 244 13.62 21.90 18.18
C THR A 244 13.25 22.53 16.83
N GLN A 245 13.63 21.90 15.72
CA GLN A 245 13.45 22.49 14.39
C GLN A 245 12.00 22.44 13.92
N LEU A 246 11.34 21.27 14.03
CA LEU A 246 9.90 21.14 13.72
C LEU A 246 8.99 21.57 14.88
N ASP A 247 9.54 21.73 16.08
CA ASP A 247 8.79 21.94 17.32
C ASP A 247 7.73 20.83 17.59
N PHE A 248 7.91 19.63 17.03
CA PHE A 248 6.93 18.56 17.04
C PHE A 248 6.61 18.04 18.45
N LYS A 249 5.32 18.10 18.82
CA LYS A 249 4.84 17.73 20.17
C LYS A 249 4.20 16.35 20.26
N GLY A 250 3.78 15.77 19.14
CA GLY A 250 3.17 14.45 19.12
C GLY A 250 4.16 13.32 19.44
N LEU A 251 3.71 12.09 19.15
CA LEU A 251 4.45 10.87 19.39
C LEU A 251 5.52 10.65 18.33
N LEU A 252 6.77 10.53 18.78
CA LEU A 252 7.85 10.06 17.93
C LEU A 252 8.02 8.56 18.15
N ILE A 253 7.83 7.77 17.11
CA ILE A 253 7.95 6.32 17.11
C ILE A 253 9.24 5.95 16.39
N ALA A 254 9.97 4.95 16.86
CA ALA A 254 11.11 4.42 16.12
C ALA A 254 11.11 2.89 16.12
N GLU A 255 11.46 2.30 14.98
CA GLU A 255 11.80 0.87 14.93
C GLU A 255 13.01 0.62 15.85
N SER A 256 12.97 -0.49 16.59
CA SER A 256 13.93 -0.73 17.65
C SER A 256 14.19 -2.20 17.95
N ASN A 257 15.41 -2.46 18.42
CA ASN A 257 15.88 -3.73 18.95
C ASN A 257 16.58 -3.51 20.32
N GLU A 258 17.11 -4.59 20.92
CA GLU A 258 17.76 -4.55 22.24
C GLU A 258 18.85 -3.47 22.37
N THR A 259 19.61 -3.23 21.30
CA THR A 259 20.75 -2.31 21.29
C THR A 259 20.37 -0.87 20.95
N SER A 260 19.33 -0.67 20.13
CA SER A 260 18.90 0.67 19.71
C SER A 260 17.89 1.32 20.66
N ALA A 261 17.17 0.54 21.48
CA ALA A 261 16.10 1.02 22.36
C ALA A 261 16.52 2.20 23.27
N LEU A 262 17.60 2.03 24.03
CA LEU A 262 18.04 3.05 24.98
C LEU A 262 18.58 4.33 24.29
N PRO A 263 19.45 4.25 23.26
CA PRO A 263 19.82 5.41 22.45
C PRO A 263 18.62 6.15 21.85
N LEU A 264 17.63 5.42 21.32
CA LEU A 264 16.42 6.01 20.73
C LEU A 264 15.61 6.78 21.78
N LEU A 265 15.39 6.20 22.96
CA LEU A 265 14.74 6.90 24.06
C LEU A 265 15.51 8.17 24.43
N ALA A 266 16.84 8.12 24.53
CA ALA A 266 17.66 9.31 24.78
C ALA A 266 17.48 10.40 23.70
N GLY A 267 17.17 10.01 22.45
CA GLY A 267 16.84 10.89 21.33
C GLY A 267 15.40 11.43 21.32
N THR A 268 14.66 11.33 22.43
CA THR A 268 13.27 11.79 22.60
C THR A 268 12.20 10.99 21.85
N VAL A 269 12.54 9.76 21.44
CA VAL A 269 11.53 8.78 20.99
C VAL A 269 10.61 8.46 22.16
N ASP A 270 9.30 8.42 21.88
CA ASP A 270 8.24 8.16 22.85
C ASP A 270 7.77 6.70 22.82
N LEU A 271 7.81 6.04 21.66
CA LEU A 271 7.36 4.65 21.47
C LEU A 271 8.38 3.86 20.62
N LEU A 272 8.67 2.63 21.01
CA LEU A 272 9.58 1.72 20.33
C LEU A 272 8.76 0.66 19.58
N ARG A 273 8.80 0.66 18.25
CA ARG A 273 8.21 -0.39 17.41
C ARG A 273 9.20 -1.57 17.35
N VAL A 274 8.84 -2.69 17.95
CA VAL A 274 9.71 -3.85 18.14
C VAL A 274 9.18 -5.04 17.35
N LYS A 275 10.03 -5.63 16.51
CA LYS A 275 9.65 -6.81 15.71
C LYS A 275 9.56 -8.06 16.59
N ASN A 276 8.42 -8.75 16.53
CA ASN A 276 8.15 -10.10 17.02
C ASN A 276 8.25 -10.35 18.54
N ASP A 277 9.38 -10.06 19.20
CA ASP A 277 9.62 -10.39 20.61
C ASP A 277 9.91 -9.13 21.46
N PRO A 278 9.05 -8.77 22.43
CA PRO A 278 9.27 -7.62 23.30
C PRO A 278 10.39 -7.84 24.33
N LEU A 279 10.72 -9.08 24.67
CA LEU A 279 11.51 -9.39 25.87
C LEU A 279 12.92 -8.80 25.87
N PRO A 280 13.72 -8.85 24.78
CA PRO A 280 15.05 -8.27 24.77
C PRO A 280 15.03 -6.76 25.05
N VAL A 281 14.13 -6.03 24.37
CA VAL A 281 13.95 -4.58 24.56
C VAL A 281 13.45 -4.28 25.97
N PHE A 282 12.41 -4.98 26.43
CA PHE A 282 11.85 -4.79 27.77
C PHE A 282 12.91 -4.98 28.87
N ARG A 283 13.71 -6.05 28.78
CA ARG A 283 14.78 -6.33 29.76
C ARG A 283 15.89 -5.28 29.71
N SER A 284 16.27 -4.83 28.52
CA SER A 284 17.27 -3.77 28.33
C SER A 284 16.81 -2.47 29.01
N LEU A 285 15.55 -2.06 28.80
CA LEU A 285 14.98 -0.87 29.43
C LEU A 285 14.86 -1.00 30.95
N LEU A 286 14.45 -2.17 31.44
CA LEU A 286 14.34 -2.43 32.87
C LEU A 286 15.73 -2.40 33.55
N ALA A 287 16.75 -2.95 32.90
CA ALA A 287 18.13 -2.88 33.38
C ALA A 287 18.68 -1.44 33.36
N ALA A 288 18.39 -0.66 32.32
CA ALA A 288 18.73 0.74 32.21
C ALA A 288 18.08 1.57 33.33
N TYR A 289 16.83 1.26 33.68
CA TYR A 289 16.14 1.87 34.81
C TYR A 289 16.80 1.51 36.15
N HIS A 290 17.04 0.23 36.42
CA HIS A 290 17.67 -0.21 37.67
C HIS A 290 19.10 0.30 37.85
N SER A 291 19.82 0.56 36.76
CA SER A 291 21.15 1.17 36.78
C SER A 291 21.13 2.70 36.89
N GLY A 292 19.94 3.34 36.85
CA GLY A 292 19.77 4.79 36.92
C GLY A 292 20.08 5.53 35.63
N ILE A 293 20.29 4.82 34.51
CA ILE A 293 20.48 5.42 33.18
C ILE A 293 19.15 6.00 32.67
N LEU A 294 18.04 5.30 32.94
CA LEU A 294 16.69 5.75 32.64
C LEU A 294 15.99 6.18 33.93
N SER A 295 15.58 7.44 34.02
CA SER A 295 14.94 8.00 35.23
C SER A 295 13.42 7.86 35.23
N ASP A 296 12.79 7.89 36.42
CA ASP A 296 11.33 7.95 36.56
C ASP A 296 10.73 9.13 35.78
N ARG A 297 11.38 10.30 35.84
CA ARG A 297 10.94 11.50 35.13
C ARG A 297 10.90 11.29 33.61
N GLU A 298 11.92 10.64 33.07
CA GLU A 298 11.99 10.35 31.63
C GLU A 298 10.94 9.33 31.18
N LEU A 299 10.70 8.31 32.00
CA LEU A 299 9.61 7.36 31.78
C LEU A 299 8.25 8.07 31.83
N ASP A 300 7.98 8.84 32.88
CA ASP A 300 6.69 9.48 33.11
C ASP A 300 6.30 10.43 31.99
N ILE A 301 7.25 11.25 31.51
CA ILE A 301 7.01 12.17 30.39
C ILE A 301 6.57 11.43 29.13
N ARG A 302 7.19 10.28 28.81
CA ARG A 302 6.88 9.52 27.60
C ARG A 302 5.59 8.72 27.74
N VAL A 303 5.42 8.05 28.87
CA VAL A 303 4.21 7.28 29.16
C VAL A 303 2.99 8.19 29.21
N ALA A 304 3.10 9.39 29.79
CA ALA A 304 2.01 10.38 29.79
C ALA A 304 1.50 10.67 28.38
N LYS A 305 2.39 10.85 27.40
CA LYS A 305 2.00 11.09 25.99
C LYS A 305 1.28 9.90 25.37
N VAL A 306 1.77 8.68 25.62
CA VAL A 306 1.11 7.46 25.13
C VAL A 306 -0.29 7.33 25.75
N LEU A 307 -0.42 7.60 27.05
CA LEU A 307 -1.72 7.60 27.73
C LEU A 307 -2.66 8.70 27.22
N GLN A 308 -2.15 9.89 26.90
CA GLN A 308 -2.94 10.95 26.28
C GLN A 308 -3.50 10.51 24.92
N ALA A 309 -2.69 9.86 24.09
CA ALA A 309 -3.14 9.34 22.80
C ALA A 309 -4.23 8.26 22.96
N LYS A 310 -4.09 7.37 23.94
CA LYS A 310 -5.10 6.36 24.28
C LYS A 310 -6.38 6.97 24.85
N GLU A 311 -6.26 7.99 25.69
CA GLU A 311 -7.41 8.70 26.24
C GLU A 311 -8.18 9.43 25.13
N TRP A 312 -7.48 10.03 24.18
CA TRP A 312 -8.11 10.64 23.01
C TRP A 312 -8.92 9.61 22.22
N LEU A 313 -8.35 8.43 21.93
CA LEU A 313 -9.08 7.34 21.27
C LEU A 313 -10.34 6.92 22.05
N ARG A 314 -10.24 6.84 23.39
CA ARG A 314 -11.39 6.54 24.27
C ARG A 314 -12.49 7.59 24.15
N LEU A 315 -12.12 8.87 24.18
CA LEU A 315 -13.07 9.98 24.04
C LEU A 315 -13.71 10.01 22.64
N GLN A 316 -12.94 9.74 21.58
CA GLN A 316 -13.46 9.63 20.22
C GLN A 316 -14.45 8.46 20.07
N LYS A 317 -14.19 7.33 20.74
CA LYS A 317 -15.12 6.20 20.77
C LYS A 317 -16.43 6.58 21.48
N GLN A 318 -16.35 7.22 22.64
CA GLN A 318 -17.53 7.67 23.39
C GLN A 318 -18.38 8.66 22.60
N ALA A 319 -17.76 9.69 22.01
CA ALA A 319 -18.48 10.68 21.21
C ALA A 319 -19.22 10.05 20.01
N ARG A 320 -18.62 9.04 19.37
CA ARG A 320 -19.26 8.29 18.28
C ARG A 320 -20.45 7.46 18.76
N GLU A 321 -20.32 6.77 19.89
CA GLU A 321 -21.40 5.99 20.48
C GLU A 321 -22.58 6.88 20.89
N GLU A 322 -22.31 8.04 21.49
CA GLU A 322 -23.32 9.05 21.83
C GLU A 322 -24.02 9.60 20.58
N ALA A 323 -23.27 9.97 19.54
CA ALA A 323 -23.83 10.46 18.27
C ALA A 323 -24.72 9.41 17.60
N ALA A 324 -24.31 8.14 17.62
CA ALA A 324 -25.09 7.04 17.07
C ALA A 324 -26.40 6.79 17.84
N GLN A 325 -26.36 6.85 19.18
CA GLN A 325 -27.56 6.75 20.00
C GLN A 325 -28.52 7.92 19.72
N LEU A 326 -28.01 9.14 19.53
CA LEU A 326 -28.82 10.30 19.19
C LEU A 326 -29.52 10.13 17.83
N ALA A 327 -28.77 9.69 16.81
CA ALA A 327 -29.31 9.45 15.48
C ALA A 327 -30.40 8.37 15.47
N ALA A 328 -30.21 7.27 16.22
CA ALA A 328 -31.21 6.22 16.36
C ALA A 328 -32.52 6.70 17.01
N ASN A 329 -32.44 7.66 17.94
CA ASN A 329 -33.59 8.22 18.63
C ASN A 329 -34.39 9.22 17.78
N GLU A 330 -33.79 9.85 16.78
CA GLU A 330 -34.45 10.83 15.89
C GLU A 330 -35.25 10.18 14.75
N GLY A 331 -35.35 8.85 14.71
CA GLY A 331 -36.06 8.13 13.63
C GLY A 331 -35.35 8.20 12.28
N ASN A 332 -34.15 8.78 12.23
CA ASN A 332 -33.23 8.59 11.12
C ASN A 332 -32.73 7.15 11.20
N ILE A 333 -33.10 6.36 10.19
CA ILE A 333 -32.68 4.97 10.04
C ILE A 333 -31.15 4.94 10.22
N ALA A 334 -30.71 4.27 11.28
CA ALA A 334 -29.32 4.12 11.63
C ALA A 334 -28.56 3.55 10.42
N TYR A 335 -27.44 4.19 10.06
CA TYR A 335 -26.40 3.53 9.31
C TYR A 335 -25.88 2.39 10.17
N ASP A 336 -26.43 1.21 9.88
CA ASP A 336 -25.98 -0.13 10.22
C ASP A 336 -24.70 -0.20 11.07
N GLN A 337 -24.85 -0.06 12.39
CA GLN A 337 -23.82 -0.45 13.33
C GLN A 337 -23.88 -1.99 13.44
N ALA A 338 -22.89 -2.64 12.82
CA ALA A 338 -22.62 -4.09 12.76
C ALA A 338 -23.06 -4.86 11.49
N GLY A 339 -23.47 -4.19 10.41
CA GLY A 339 -23.63 -4.81 9.09
C GLY A 339 -22.37 -4.74 8.26
N VAL A 340 -21.61 -5.83 8.22
CA VAL A 340 -20.44 -5.89 7.35
C VAL A 340 -20.93 -5.90 5.91
N LEU A 341 -20.42 -4.96 5.12
CA LEU A 341 -20.96 -4.66 3.79
C LEU A 341 -20.33 -5.54 2.73
N SER A 342 -21.20 -6.08 1.88
CA SER A 342 -20.83 -6.80 0.66
C SER A 342 -20.00 -5.89 -0.26
N PRO A 343 -18.85 -6.34 -0.78
CA PRO A 343 -18.04 -5.59 -1.72
C PRO A 343 -18.62 -5.76 -3.13
N VAL A 344 -19.75 -5.13 -3.42
CA VAL A 344 -20.38 -5.32 -4.73
C VAL A 344 -20.61 -4.00 -5.45
N LEU A 345 -19.67 -3.69 -6.32
CA LEU A 345 -20.01 -3.19 -7.65
C LEU A 345 -20.70 -4.33 -8.42
N GLY A 346 -21.97 -4.13 -8.78
CA GLY A 346 -22.62 -4.93 -9.83
C GLY A 346 -23.83 -5.81 -9.50
N LYS A 347 -24.50 -5.69 -8.33
CA LYS A 347 -25.86 -6.22 -8.15
C LYS A 347 -26.72 -5.32 -7.26
N GLU A 348 -27.80 -4.77 -7.82
CA GLU A 348 -28.98 -4.47 -7.03
C GLU A 348 -29.50 -5.81 -6.45
N LYS A 349 -29.30 -6.03 -5.15
CA LYS A 349 -30.14 -6.96 -4.38
C LYS A 349 -31.51 -6.30 -4.25
N THR A 350 -32.32 -6.44 -5.28
CA THR A 350 -33.77 -6.36 -5.15
C THR A 350 -34.23 -7.63 -4.43
N ASP A 351 -34.10 -7.64 -3.10
CA ASP A 351 -35.00 -8.39 -2.23
C ASP A 351 -34.76 -8.00 -0.76
N THR A 352 -35.88 -7.75 -0.08
CA THR A 352 -36.11 -7.11 1.22
C THR A 352 -35.53 -7.81 2.47
N THR A 353 -34.33 -8.36 2.41
CA THR A 353 -33.60 -8.84 3.60
C THR A 353 -32.12 -8.48 3.47
N SER A 354 -31.73 -7.38 4.12
CA SER A 354 -30.35 -7.06 4.47
C SER A 354 -29.78 -8.18 5.32
N ALA A 355 -29.24 -9.21 4.67
CA ALA A 355 -28.42 -10.20 5.34
C ALA A 355 -27.13 -9.50 5.78
N VAL A 356 -26.99 -9.31 7.09
CA VAL A 356 -25.74 -8.93 7.74
C VAL A 356 -24.71 -9.99 7.36
N VAL A 357 -23.74 -9.61 6.53
CA VAL A 357 -22.59 -10.46 6.20
C VAL A 357 -21.70 -10.49 7.45
N SER A 358 -21.12 -11.64 7.78
CA SER A 358 -20.16 -11.69 8.90
C SER A 358 -18.85 -10.98 8.51
N ILE A 359 -18.04 -10.60 9.49
CA ILE A 359 -16.76 -9.90 9.17
C ILE A 359 -15.81 -10.81 8.43
N GLU A 360 -15.88 -12.11 8.67
CA GLU A 360 -15.13 -13.16 7.99
C GLU A 360 -15.54 -13.26 6.51
N GLU A 361 -16.85 -13.36 6.24
CA GLU A 361 -17.38 -13.45 4.88
C GLU A 361 -17.01 -12.22 4.03
N HIS A 362 -16.89 -11.04 4.66
CA HIS A 362 -16.46 -9.82 3.97
C HIS A 362 -15.04 -9.89 3.40
N PHE A 363 -14.15 -10.67 4.02
CA PHE A 363 -12.77 -10.83 3.53
C PHE A 363 -12.63 -11.99 2.54
N ASP A 364 -13.72 -12.65 2.12
CA ASP A 364 -13.65 -13.77 1.17
C ASP A 364 -13.02 -13.36 -0.17
N LYS A 365 -12.17 -14.24 -0.73
CA LYS A 365 -11.42 -13.93 -1.95
C LYS A 365 -12.30 -13.61 -3.14
N SER A 366 -13.45 -14.27 -3.27
CA SER A 366 -14.30 -14.15 -4.44
C SER A 366 -14.83 -12.72 -4.64
N ASP A 367 -15.01 -12.03 -3.52
CA ASP A 367 -15.68 -10.76 -3.32
C ASP A 367 -14.80 -9.55 -3.73
N TRP A 368 -13.47 -9.68 -3.65
CA TRP A 368 -12.54 -8.57 -3.94
C TRP A 368 -11.94 -8.58 -5.35
N ARG A 369 -12.10 -9.67 -6.11
CA ARG A 369 -11.45 -9.81 -7.43
C ARG A 369 -11.83 -8.71 -8.42
N LEU A 370 -13.11 -8.30 -8.43
CA LEU A 370 -13.58 -7.25 -9.33
C LEU A 370 -12.97 -5.91 -8.96
N LEU A 371 -13.03 -5.54 -7.67
CA LEU A 371 -12.48 -4.28 -7.17
C LEU A 371 -10.98 -4.21 -7.43
N ASN A 372 -10.26 -5.29 -7.14
CA ASN A 372 -8.82 -5.41 -7.39
C ASN A 372 -8.49 -5.16 -8.88
N ARG A 373 -9.28 -5.75 -9.79
CA ARG A 373 -9.12 -5.53 -11.23
C ARG A 373 -9.35 -4.08 -11.64
N GLU A 374 -10.42 -3.45 -11.16
CA GLU A 374 -10.74 -2.05 -11.48
C GLU A 374 -9.63 -1.10 -11.02
N PHE A 375 -9.04 -1.33 -9.84
CA PHE A 375 -7.91 -0.54 -9.37
C PHE A 375 -6.70 -0.61 -10.30
N TYR A 376 -6.35 -1.79 -10.82
CA TYR A 376 -5.21 -1.92 -11.74
C TYR A 376 -5.52 -1.44 -13.15
N GLU A 377 -6.75 -1.59 -13.64
CA GLU A 377 -7.16 -0.98 -14.92
C GLU A 377 -7.01 0.53 -14.87
N LYS A 378 -7.56 1.17 -13.81
CA LYS A 378 -7.46 2.62 -13.59
C LYS A 378 -6.06 3.13 -13.26
N SER A 379 -5.20 2.32 -12.64
CA SER A 379 -3.84 2.74 -12.28
C SER A 379 -2.76 2.35 -13.30
N SER A 380 -3.10 1.54 -14.31
CA SER A 380 -2.17 1.21 -15.41
C SER A 380 -1.99 2.36 -16.39
N VAL A 381 -0.76 2.59 -16.85
CA VAL A 381 -0.39 3.75 -17.67
C VAL A 381 0.33 3.32 -18.95
N LEU A 382 -0.16 3.76 -20.11
CA LEU A 382 0.61 3.75 -21.35
C LEU A 382 1.42 5.04 -21.45
N LEU A 383 2.73 4.92 -21.24
CA LEU A 383 3.65 6.06 -21.21
C LEU A 383 4.00 6.55 -22.61
N TYR A 384 4.24 5.63 -23.54
CA TYR A 384 4.54 5.98 -24.91
C TYR A 384 4.20 4.83 -25.85
N ASN A 385 3.52 5.13 -26.96
CA ASN A 385 3.15 4.14 -27.97
C ASN A 385 3.91 4.39 -29.28
N ARG A 386 5.18 3.96 -29.31
CA ARG A 386 6.06 4.15 -30.46
C ARG A 386 5.42 3.52 -31.70
N ASN A 387 5.40 4.29 -32.79
CA ASN A 387 4.81 3.89 -34.08
C ASN A 387 3.32 3.49 -34.02
N LYS A 388 2.59 3.82 -32.92
CA LYS A 388 1.23 3.36 -32.66
C LYS A 388 1.11 1.83 -32.75
N LEU A 389 2.12 1.15 -32.20
CA LEU A 389 2.24 -0.31 -32.22
C LEU A 389 1.10 -1.01 -31.47
N LEU A 390 0.64 -0.43 -30.35
CA LEU A 390 -0.45 -0.98 -29.53
C LEU A 390 -1.81 -0.35 -29.87
N PRO A 391 -2.92 -1.13 -29.76
CA PRO A 391 -2.92 -2.58 -29.55
C PRO A 391 -2.41 -3.31 -30.81
N PHE A 392 -1.83 -4.50 -30.63
CA PHE A 392 -1.34 -5.32 -31.75
C PHE A 392 -2.49 -5.69 -32.71
N LYS A 393 -2.25 -5.38 -33.99
CA LYS A 393 -3.11 -5.72 -35.13
C LYS A 393 -2.43 -6.76 -36.02
N ASP A 394 -3.16 -7.39 -36.93
CA ASP A 394 -2.59 -8.35 -37.90
C ASP A 394 -1.67 -9.42 -37.27
N LEU A 395 -2.13 -10.07 -36.18
CA LEU A 395 -1.30 -10.94 -35.31
C LEU A 395 -0.49 -12.00 -36.07
N TYR A 396 -1.06 -12.52 -37.16
CA TYR A 396 -0.44 -13.51 -38.05
C TYR A 396 0.86 -13.04 -38.74
N ARG A 397 1.17 -11.74 -38.69
CA ARG A 397 2.39 -11.15 -39.27
C ARG A 397 3.56 -11.09 -38.29
N TYR A 398 3.29 -11.27 -37.01
CA TYR A 398 4.26 -11.06 -35.96
C TYR A 398 4.69 -12.38 -35.33
N PHE A 399 5.97 -12.44 -34.97
CA PHE A 399 6.49 -13.44 -34.04
C PHE A 399 6.75 -12.75 -32.70
N TYR A 400 6.10 -13.19 -31.65
CA TYR A 400 6.25 -12.58 -30.33
C TYR A 400 7.35 -13.29 -29.54
N ARG A 401 8.25 -12.51 -28.95
CA ARG A 401 9.23 -13.01 -27.98
C ARG A 401 9.06 -12.28 -26.66
N LEU A 402 8.74 -13.04 -25.62
CA LEU A 402 8.75 -12.57 -24.25
C LEU A 402 10.18 -12.67 -23.70
N VAL A 403 10.70 -11.53 -23.26
CA VAL A 403 12.02 -11.38 -22.66
C VAL A 403 11.82 -10.97 -21.20
N HIS A 404 11.93 -11.93 -20.29
CA HIS A 404 11.75 -11.67 -18.87
C HIS A 404 13.08 -11.27 -18.24
N LEU A 405 13.14 -10.09 -17.64
CA LEU A 405 14.28 -9.68 -16.83
C LEU A 405 14.08 -10.17 -15.40
N GLY A 406 15.09 -10.82 -14.84
CA GLY A 406 14.97 -11.48 -13.53
C GLY A 406 14.32 -12.86 -13.60
N ASP A 407 14.13 -13.48 -12.45
CA ASP A 407 13.72 -14.89 -12.29
C ASP A 407 12.29 -15.07 -11.77
N ASP A 408 11.58 -14.00 -11.39
CA ASP A 408 10.19 -14.10 -10.94
C ASP A 408 9.27 -14.76 -11.98
N SER A 409 8.18 -15.38 -11.51
CA SER A 409 7.23 -16.05 -12.39
C SER A 409 6.40 -15.06 -13.21
N ARG A 410 6.35 -15.27 -14.53
CA ARG A 410 5.47 -14.54 -15.46
C ARG A 410 4.36 -15.43 -16.02
N GLU A 411 4.02 -16.49 -15.30
CA GLU A 411 3.06 -17.51 -15.73
C GLU A 411 1.68 -16.92 -16.05
N GLU A 412 1.20 -15.93 -15.29
CA GLU A 412 -0.11 -15.30 -15.54
C GLU A 412 -0.09 -14.40 -16.78
N LEU A 413 1.03 -13.72 -17.03
CA LEU A 413 1.23 -12.96 -18.26
C LEU A 413 1.33 -13.92 -19.45
N GLU A 414 2.13 -14.97 -19.34
CA GLU A 414 2.31 -16.04 -20.33
C GLU A 414 0.98 -16.73 -20.67
N ALA A 415 0.19 -17.11 -19.66
CA ALA A 415 -1.13 -17.72 -19.81
C ALA A 415 -2.10 -16.77 -20.51
N ALA A 416 -2.22 -15.52 -20.05
CA ALA A 416 -3.08 -14.53 -20.68
C ALA A 416 -2.62 -14.16 -22.11
N PHE A 417 -1.31 -14.18 -22.39
CA PHE A 417 -0.76 -13.93 -23.72
C PHE A 417 -1.14 -15.07 -24.69
N SER A 418 -1.08 -16.32 -24.23
CA SER A 418 -1.40 -17.51 -25.03
C SER A 418 -2.86 -17.54 -25.54
N HIS A 419 -3.76 -16.81 -24.88
CA HIS A 419 -5.13 -16.63 -25.36
C HIS A 419 -5.22 -15.81 -26.66
N TYR A 420 -4.18 -15.07 -27.02
CA TYR A 420 -4.18 -14.15 -28.14
C TYR A 420 -3.18 -14.52 -29.24
N ALA A 421 -1.98 -15.00 -28.88
CA ALA A 421 -0.95 -15.38 -29.84
C ALA A 421 0.08 -16.35 -29.25
N ASP A 422 0.72 -17.12 -30.13
CA ASP A 422 1.90 -17.91 -29.79
C ASP A 422 3.10 -17.01 -29.50
N TYR A 423 3.99 -17.46 -28.60
CA TYR A 423 5.20 -16.75 -28.23
C TYR A 423 6.38 -17.69 -27.97
N SER A 424 7.59 -17.12 -28.07
CA SER A 424 8.80 -17.73 -27.51
C SER A 424 9.20 -17.00 -26.22
N ARG A 425 9.83 -17.71 -25.28
CA ARG A 425 10.27 -17.14 -23.99
C ARG A 425 11.79 -17.13 -23.86
N TYR A 426 12.34 -16.10 -23.24
CA TYR A 426 13.75 -15.96 -22.92
C TYR A 426 13.91 -15.23 -21.58
N TYR A 427 14.57 -15.87 -20.62
CA TYR A 427 14.88 -15.28 -19.32
C TYR A 427 16.29 -14.68 -19.34
N HIS A 428 16.42 -13.42 -18.95
CA HIS A 428 17.69 -12.72 -18.81
C HIS A 428 17.92 -12.39 -17.35
N LEU A 429 18.80 -13.16 -16.71
CA LEU A 429 19.07 -13.05 -15.28
C LEU A 429 20.20 -12.05 -15.02
N ALA A 430 20.08 -11.32 -13.92
CA ALA A 430 21.18 -10.54 -13.37
C ALA A 430 22.20 -11.47 -12.69
N ASP A 431 23.42 -10.98 -12.51
CA ASP A 431 24.39 -11.65 -11.63
C ASP A 431 24.04 -11.43 -10.15
N ASP A 432 24.81 -12.06 -9.24
CA ASP A 432 24.61 -11.96 -7.78
C ASP A 432 24.71 -10.52 -7.23
N ARG A 433 25.21 -9.56 -8.04
CA ARG A 433 25.30 -8.14 -7.69
C ARG A 433 24.18 -7.32 -8.31
N GLY A 434 23.21 -7.96 -8.96
CA GLY A 434 22.10 -7.30 -9.65
C GLY A 434 22.49 -6.68 -10.99
N HIS A 435 23.64 -7.05 -11.57
CA HIS A 435 24.07 -6.52 -12.88
C HIS A 435 23.66 -7.44 -14.03
N TYR A 436 23.03 -6.86 -15.04
CA TYR A 436 22.73 -7.58 -16.27
C TYR A 436 23.93 -7.65 -17.20
N SER A 437 24.26 -8.86 -17.63
CA SER A 437 25.20 -9.10 -18.73
C SER A 437 24.60 -8.69 -20.08
N ARG A 438 25.42 -8.77 -21.15
CA ARG A 438 25.00 -8.42 -22.51
C ARG A 438 23.78 -9.23 -22.96
N LEU A 439 22.75 -8.54 -23.44
CA LEU A 439 21.53 -9.16 -23.94
C LEU A 439 21.76 -9.71 -25.36
N ARG A 440 21.76 -11.04 -25.50
CA ARG A 440 22.08 -11.73 -26.77
C ARG A 440 20.83 -12.33 -27.39
N ILE A 441 20.11 -11.51 -28.16
CA ILE A 441 18.90 -11.95 -28.87
C ILE A 441 19.12 -11.84 -30.39
N SER A 442 19.17 -12.98 -31.07
CA SER A 442 19.31 -13.02 -32.53
C SER A 442 18.11 -12.35 -33.22
N PRO A 443 18.32 -11.56 -34.28
CA PRO A 443 17.25 -10.97 -35.06
C PRO A 443 16.45 -12.01 -35.84
N ALA A 444 15.13 -11.96 -35.68
CA ALA A 444 14.19 -12.62 -36.58
C ALA A 444 13.29 -11.57 -37.24
N LYS A 445 12.99 -11.78 -38.53
CA LYS A 445 12.18 -10.85 -39.32
C LYS A 445 10.73 -10.86 -38.82
N GLY A 446 10.15 -9.68 -38.61
CA GLY A 446 8.77 -9.56 -38.11
C GLY A 446 8.62 -9.90 -36.62
N GLU A 447 9.74 -9.97 -35.89
CA GLU A 447 9.71 -10.20 -34.45
C GLU A 447 9.32 -8.93 -33.69
N VAL A 448 8.44 -9.07 -32.70
CA VAL A 448 8.19 -8.06 -31.68
C VAL A 448 8.72 -8.60 -30.35
N CYS A 449 9.66 -7.89 -29.75
CA CYS A 449 10.17 -8.23 -28.43
C CYS A 449 9.34 -7.52 -27.36
N ILE A 450 8.77 -8.28 -26.44
CA ILE A 450 8.12 -7.75 -25.23
C ILE A 450 9.06 -8.03 -24.06
N VAL A 451 9.62 -6.97 -23.49
CA VAL A 451 10.55 -7.02 -22.37
C VAL A 451 9.77 -6.72 -21.10
N THR A 452 9.69 -7.67 -20.17
CA THR A 452 9.04 -7.45 -18.88
C THR A 452 10.08 -7.17 -17.80
N VAL A 453 9.84 -6.12 -17.03
CA VAL A 453 10.73 -5.66 -15.97
C VAL A 453 9.91 -5.44 -14.71
N ASN A 454 10.32 -6.03 -13.59
CA ASN A 454 9.66 -5.89 -12.29
C ASN A 454 10.55 -5.24 -11.22
N GLN A 455 11.78 -4.88 -11.59
CA GLN A 455 12.73 -4.21 -10.71
C GLN A 455 13.04 -2.81 -11.22
N SER A 456 13.38 -1.90 -10.31
CA SER A 456 13.74 -0.53 -10.68
C SER A 456 14.99 -0.53 -11.54
N LEU A 457 14.90 0.00 -12.77
CA LEU A 457 16.05 0.16 -13.66
C LEU A 457 16.83 1.42 -13.32
N GLU A 458 18.14 1.27 -13.12
CA GLU A 458 19.04 2.37 -12.78
C GLU A 458 20.01 2.65 -13.93
N ARG A 459 20.21 3.94 -14.26
CA ARG A 459 21.08 4.31 -15.39
C ARG A 459 22.54 3.89 -15.22
N SER A 460 23.05 3.97 -14.00
CA SER A 460 24.44 3.59 -13.67
C SER A 460 24.60 2.07 -13.69
N ARG A 461 23.79 1.38 -12.89
CA ARG A 461 23.81 -0.08 -12.72
C ARG A 461 23.49 -0.83 -14.01
N ASP A 462 22.43 -0.44 -14.70
CA ASP A 462 21.86 -1.17 -15.84
C ASP A 462 22.27 -0.59 -17.20
N SER A 463 23.33 0.22 -17.24
CA SER A 463 23.81 0.91 -18.44
C SER A 463 24.03 -0.01 -19.65
N ILE A 464 24.56 -1.22 -19.42
CA ILE A 464 24.81 -2.23 -20.45
C ILE A 464 23.49 -2.75 -21.04
N LEU A 465 22.57 -3.15 -20.17
CA LEU A 465 21.24 -3.64 -20.58
C LEU A 465 20.48 -2.56 -21.35
N LEU A 466 20.43 -1.32 -20.83
CA LEU A 466 19.75 -0.21 -21.49
C LEU A 466 20.33 0.07 -22.88
N ALA A 467 21.65 -0.01 -23.04
CA ALA A 467 22.30 0.13 -24.33
C ALA A 467 21.91 -1.01 -25.31
N ASP A 468 21.87 -2.25 -24.83
CA ASP A 468 21.50 -3.40 -25.64
C ASP A 468 20.01 -3.37 -26.04
N LEU A 469 19.12 -2.97 -25.13
CA LEU A 469 17.70 -2.76 -25.43
C LEU A 469 17.51 -1.68 -26.50
N LYS A 470 18.22 -0.54 -26.37
CA LYS A 470 18.20 0.52 -27.39
C LYS A 470 18.73 0.02 -28.74
N GLN A 471 19.73 -0.86 -28.73
CA GLN A 471 20.23 -1.47 -29.96
C GLN A 471 19.20 -2.41 -30.58
N LEU A 472 18.50 -3.24 -29.78
CA LEU A 472 17.41 -4.08 -30.26
C LEU A 472 16.29 -3.25 -30.91
N ALA A 473 15.94 -2.12 -30.29
CA ALA A 473 14.88 -1.22 -30.75
C ALA A 473 15.22 -0.44 -32.05
N LYS A 474 16.44 -0.58 -32.58
CA LYS A 474 16.79 -0.09 -33.93
C LYS A 474 16.38 -1.06 -35.03
N ASP A 475 16.44 -2.36 -34.74
CA ASP A 475 16.26 -3.41 -35.74
C ASP A 475 14.84 -4.01 -35.73
N ARG A 476 14.11 -3.86 -34.62
CA ARG A 476 12.76 -4.38 -34.44
C ARG A 476 11.93 -3.57 -33.45
N GLU A 477 10.64 -3.86 -33.39
CA GLU A 477 9.74 -3.27 -32.40
C GLU A 477 9.99 -3.87 -31.01
N VAL A 478 10.09 -3.01 -30.01
CA VAL A 478 10.32 -3.38 -28.62
C VAL A 478 9.27 -2.72 -27.74
N VAL A 479 8.51 -3.55 -27.02
CA VAL A 479 7.59 -3.12 -25.97
C VAL A 479 8.24 -3.41 -24.62
N LEU A 480 8.30 -2.43 -23.74
CA LEU A 480 8.74 -2.60 -22.36
C LEU A 480 7.51 -2.54 -21.46
N ILE A 481 7.30 -3.60 -20.67
CA ILE A 481 6.27 -3.66 -19.64
C ILE A 481 6.97 -3.55 -18.29
N HIS A 482 6.75 -2.43 -17.62
CA HIS A 482 7.27 -2.17 -16.30
C HIS A 482 6.20 -2.51 -15.26
N PHE A 483 6.55 -3.35 -14.30
CA PHE A 483 5.78 -3.64 -13.09
C PHE A 483 6.50 -3.07 -11.87
N GLY A 484 5.77 -2.47 -10.94
CA GLY A 484 6.33 -1.93 -9.69
C GLY A 484 6.39 -0.41 -9.67
N LYS A 485 7.21 0.14 -8.77
CA LYS A 485 7.20 1.56 -8.43
C LYS A 485 7.76 2.48 -9.53
N MET A 486 7.33 3.73 -9.55
CA MET A 486 7.64 4.68 -10.62
C MET A 486 9.13 5.06 -10.71
N GLU A 487 9.91 4.90 -9.63
CA GLU A 487 11.37 5.15 -9.63
C GLU A 487 12.08 4.29 -10.69
N GLY A 488 11.55 3.10 -10.98
CA GLY A 488 12.07 2.23 -12.02
C GLY A 488 11.92 2.76 -13.45
N LEU A 489 11.12 3.80 -13.66
CA LEU A 489 10.94 4.47 -14.94
C LEU A 489 12.02 5.54 -15.21
N GLN A 490 12.79 5.95 -14.21
CA GLN A 490 13.74 7.07 -14.30
C GLN A 490 14.78 6.89 -15.41
N ALA A 491 15.20 5.64 -15.64
CA ALA A 491 16.20 5.28 -16.62
C ALA A 491 15.68 5.18 -18.07
N LEU A 492 14.36 5.16 -18.27
CA LEU A 492 13.72 4.94 -19.56
C LEU A 492 13.50 6.25 -20.35
N ASP A 493 13.31 6.10 -21.67
CA ASP A 493 13.01 7.18 -22.61
C ASP A 493 12.07 6.69 -23.73
N THR A 494 11.71 7.56 -24.68
CA THR A 494 10.75 7.26 -25.76
C THR A 494 11.31 6.37 -26.89
N THR A 495 12.44 5.67 -26.67
CA THR A 495 12.99 4.71 -27.64
C THR A 495 12.08 3.47 -27.79
N PHE A 496 11.25 3.17 -26.79
CA PHE A 496 10.43 1.97 -26.73
C PHE A 496 8.94 2.32 -26.66
N THR A 497 8.07 1.38 -27.02
CA THR A 497 6.68 1.42 -26.51
C THR A 497 6.70 0.99 -25.05
N ILE A 498 6.07 1.74 -24.14
CA ILE A 498 6.19 1.50 -22.70
C ILE A 498 4.82 1.45 -22.03
N LEU A 499 4.54 0.34 -21.38
CA LEU A 499 3.41 0.15 -20.45
C LEU A 499 3.94 0.09 -19.02
N HIS A 500 3.21 0.69 -18.10
CA HIS A 500 3.51 0.72 -16.69
C HIS A 500 2.32 0.21 -15.87
N PHE A 501 2.61 -0.68 -14.93
CA PHE A 501 1.69 -1.20 -13.93
C PHE A 501 2.29 -0.95 -12.55
N PRO A 502 1.55 -0.39 -11.58
CA PRO A 502 2.12 0.01 -10.28
C PRO A 502 2.67 -1.15 -9.45
N GLU A 503 2.22 -2.37 -9.70
CA GLU A 503 2.58 -3.56 -8.91
C GLU A 503 2.81 -4.79 -9.80
N PHE A 504 3.53 -5.77 -9.24
CA PHE A 504 3.80 -7.05 -9.88
C PHE A 504 3.00 -8.17 -9.20
N ASN A 505 1.90 -8.60 -9.83
CA ASN A 505 1.05 -9.69 -9.36
C ASN A 505 0.28 -10.34 -10.52
N ALA A 506 -0.50 -11.38 -10.23
CA ALA A 506 -1.29 -12.11 -11.21
C ALA A 506 -2.23 -11.20 -12.02
N THR A 507 -2.91 -10.27 -11.36
CA THR A 507 -3.88 -9.37 -11.98
C THR A 507 -3.21 -8.41 -12.97
N THR A 508 -2.10 -7.77 -12.58
CA THR A 508 -1.36 -6.84 -13.47
C THR A 508 -0.69 -7.58 -14.62
N GLN A 509 -0.17 -8.78 -14.39
CA GLN A 509 0.39 -9.65 -15.43
C GLN A 509 -0.65 -10.00 -16.51
N SER A 510 -1.83 -10.48 -16.08
CA SER A 510 -2.94 -10.78 -17.00
C SER A 510 -3.43 -9.52 -17.72
N LEU A 511 -3.62 -8.41 -16.99
CA LEU A 511 -4.03 -7.14 -17.57
C LEU A 511 -3.06 -6.65 -18.65
N ALA A 512 -1.75 -6.75 -18.40
CA ALA A 512 -0.72 -6.34 -19.35
C ALA A 512 -0.84 -7.07 -20.69
N ALA A 513 -1.02 -8.40 -20.68
CA ALA A 513 -1.26 -9.16 -21.90
C ALA A 513 -2.54 -8.68 -22.62
N GLN A 514 -3.63 -8.47 -21.89
CA GLN A 514 -4.88 -7.98 -22.49
C GLN A 514 -4.74 -6.59 -23.10
N VAL A 515 -3.98 -5.67 -22.48
CA VAL A 515 -3.70 -4.34 -23.03
C VAL A 515 -2.91 -4.43 -24.33
N LEU A 516 -1.88 -5.29 -24.40
CA LEU A 516 -1.08 -5.48 -25.63
C LEU A 516 -1.96 -5.84 -26.83
N PHE A 517 -2.95 -6.70 -26.61
CA PHE A 517 -3.85 -7.20 -27.65
C PHE A 517 -5.18 -6.43 -27.72
N GLY A 518 -5.35 -5.33 -26.98
CA GLY A 518 -6.57 -4.52 -27.02
C GLY A 518 -7.82 -5.23 -26.48
N GLY A 519 -7.65 -6.19 -25.58
CA GLY A 519 -8.72 -6.74 -24.73
C GLY A 519 -9.01 -5.85 -23.51
N ALA A 520 -8.07 -4.98 -23.12
CA ALA A 520 -8.25 -3.97 -22.09
C ALA A 520 -7.60 -2.64 -22.53
N SER A 521 -7.96 -1.55 -21.86
CA SER A 521 -7.32 -0.24 -22.04
C SER A 521 -6.72 0.23 -20.72
N PRO A 522 -5.49 0.78 -20.72
CA PRO A 522 -5.01 1.53 -19.59
C PRO A 522 -5.74 2.87 -19.48
N GLU A 523 -5.97 3.33 -18.25
CA GLU A 523 -6.70 4.58 -17.98
C GLU A 523 -5.90 5.57 -17.12
N GLY A 524 -4.85 5.09 -16.46
CA GLY A 524 -4.07 5.85 -15.49
C GLY A 524 -3.25 6.98 -16.11
N LYS A 525 -2.93 7.95 -15.25
CA LYS A 525 -2.07 9.10 -15.56
C LYS A 525 -0.95 9.19 -14.53
N LEU A 526 0.24 9.57 -14.95
CA LEU A 526 1.36 9.75 -14.04
C LEU A 526 1.05 10.82 -12.98
N PRO A 527 1.25 10.54 -11.69
CA PRO A 527 0.93 11.46 -10.61
C PRO A 527 1.99 12.53 -10.37
N LEU A 528 3.21 12.31 -10.88
CA LEU A 528 4.36 13.20 -10.69
C LEU A 528 5.29 13.18 -11.90
N ASP A 529 6.17 14.18 -11.97
CA ASP A 529 7.21 14.25 -13.00
C ASP A 529 8.32 13.23 -12.71
N ILE A 530 8.49 12.27 -13.61
CA ILE A 530 9.56 11.27 -13.49
C ILE A 530 10.84 11.81 -14.13
N ASN A 531 10.77 12.16 -15.40
CA ASN A 531 11.90 12.70 -16.15
C ASN A 531 11.41 13.59 -17.30
N ALA A 532 12.35 14.13 -18.10
CA ALA A 532 12.03 15.04 -19.20
C ALA A 532 11.09 14.46 -20.29
N TYR A 533 10.93 13.14 -20.36
CA TYR A 533 10.04 12.45 -21.30
C TYR A 533 8.70 12.06 -20.68
N PHE A 534 8.66 11.86 -19.36
CA PHE A 534 7.51 11.35 -18.63
C PHE A 534 7.05 12.37 -17.56
N PRO A 535 6.39 13.46 -17.98
CA PRO A 535 5.86 14.46 -17.05
C PRO A 535 4.57 13.98 -16.36
N ARG A 536 4.22 14.66 -15.26
CA ARG A 536 2.93 14.52 -14.56
C ARG A 536 1.77 14.67 -15.55
N GLY A 537 0.76 13.83 -15.39
CA GLY A 537 -0.43 13.79 -16.23
C GLY A 537 -0.27 13.00 -17.54
N LEU A 538 0.90 12.45 -17.84
CA LEU A 538 1.09 11.58 -19.00
C LEU A 538 0.37 10.24 -18.84
N GLY A 539 -0.25 9.77 -19.92
CA GLY A 539 -0.90 8.46 -20.02
C GLY A 539 -1.87 8.46 -21.19
N GLU A 540 -1.84 7.45 -22.05
CA GLU A 540 -2.72 7.34 -23.23
C GLU A 540 -3.69 6.17 -23.10
N SER A 541 -4.96 6.37 -23.45
CA SER A 541 -5.92 5.26 -23.55
C SER A 541 -5.82 4.58 -24.91
N LEU A 542 -6.15 3.30 -24.97
CA LEU A 542 -6.17 2.50 -26.19
C LEU A 542 -7.62 2.11 -26.55
N PRO A 543 -7.93 1.97 -27.85
CA PRO A 543 -9.22 1.40 -28.24
C PRO A 543 -9.27 -0.08 -27.85
N VAL A 544 -10.33 -0.49 -27.17
CA VAL A 544 -10.66 -1.90 -26.96
C VAL A 544 -11.14 -2.47 -28.30
N THR A 545 -10.40 -3.44 -28.83
CA THR A 545 -10.59 -4.00 -30.20
C THR A 545 -10.73 -5.51 -30.22
N ARG A 546 -10.60 -6.18 -29.07
CA ARG A 546 -10.67 -7.63 -28.93
C ARG A 546 -11.46 -8.02 -27.69
N LEU A 547 -11.99 -9.25 -27.66
CA LEU A 547 -12.67 -9.77 -26.47
C LEU A 547 -11.67 -9.83 -25.31
N ALA A 548 -12.06 -9.27 -24.18
CA ALA A 548 -11.33 -9.40 -22.91
C ALA A 548 -11.45 -10.82 -22.35
N TYR A 549 -10.56 -11.22 -21.45
CA TYR A 549 -10.73 -12.38 -20.58
C TYR A 549 -10.92 -11.86 -19.16
N GLN A 550 -12.10 -12.11 -18.60
CA GLN A 550 -12.53 -11.51 -17.34
C GLN A 550 -13.19 -12.53 -16.43
N ILE A 551 -13.33 -12.16 -15.16
CA ILE A 551 -14.13 -12.91 -14.21
C ILE A 551 -15.63 -12.70 -14.49
N PRO A 552 -16.52 -13.68 -14.16
CA PRO A 552 -17.97 -13.55 -14.38
C PRO A 552 -18.62 -12.32 -13.73
N GLU A 553 -18.09 -11.89 -12.59
CA GLU A 553 -18.57 -10.76 -11.81
C GLU A 553 -18.46 -9.45 -12.57
N ALA A 554 -17.42 -9.30 -13.39
CA ALA A 554 -17.19 -8.12 -14.22
C ALA A 554 -18.32 -7.87 -15.24
N VAL A 555 -19.15 -8.88 -15.51
CA VAL A 555 -20.35 -8.77 -16.38
C VAL A 555 -21.65 -9.07 -15.62
N GLY A 556 -21.62 -8.99 -14.29
CA GLY A 556 -22.76 -9.18 -13.40
C GLY A 556 -23.25 -10.63 -13.31
N ILE A 557 -22.41 -11.63 -13.59
CA ILE A 557 -22.74 -13.04 -13.47
C ILE A 557 -22.08 -13.61 -12.21
N ALA A 558 -22.87 -14.31 -11.39
CA ALA A 558 -22.36 -15.04 -10.23
C ALA A 558 -21.62 -16.30 -10.71
N PRO A 559 -20.39 -16.60 -10.23
CA PRO A 559 -19.61 -17.77 -10.65
C PRO A 559 -20.37 -19.08 -10.48
N GLU A 560 -21.21 -19.19 -9.46
CA GLU A 560 -21.98 -20.40 -9.12
C GLU A 560 -22.91 -20.79 -10.28
N LYS A 561 -23.36 -19.81 -11.08
CA LYS A 561 -24.19 -20.06 -12.27
C LYS A 561 -23.44 -20.80 -13.38
N LEU A 562 -22.11 -20.73 -13.39
CA LEU A 562 -21.28 -21.39 -14.41
C LEU A 562 -20.83 -22.80 -13.99
N VAL A 563 -20.93 -23.14 -12.70
CA VAL A 563 -20.53 -24.46 -12.18
C VAL A 563 -21.27 -25.62 -12.87
N GLY A 564 -22.53 -25.40 -13.28
CA GLY A 564 -23.33 -26.39 -13.99
C GLY A 564 -22.74 -26.80 -15.35
N ILE A 565 -21.94 -25.95 -15.99
CA ILE A 565 -21.33 -26.23 -17.30
C ILE A 565 -20.38 -27.42 -17.20
N ASP A 566 -19.52 -27.44 -16.18
CA ASP A 566 -18.58 -28.52 -15.93
C ASP A 566 -19.29 -29.87 -15.75
N ALA A 567 -20.39 -29.88 -14.99
CA ALA A 567 -21.15 -31.10 -14.73
C ALA A 567 -21.77 -31.65 -16.01
N ILE A 568 -22.37 -30.78 -16.83
CA ILE A 568 -22.99 -31.17 -18.10
C ILE A 568 -21.93 -31.68 -19.08
N ALA A 569 -20.82 -30.95 -19.25
CA ALA A 569 -19.75 -31.36 -20.17
C ALA A 569 -19.13 -32.70 -19.76
N LYS A 570 -18.86 -32.90 -18.47
CA LYS A 570 -18.33 -34.17 -17.95
C LYS A 570 -19.33 -35.33 -18.09
N SER A 571 -20.62 -35.11 -17.83
CA SER A 571 -21.66 -36.14 -18.03
C SER A 571 -21.75 -36.54 -19.50
N ALA A 572 -21.77 -35.56 -20.40
CA ALA A 572 -21.86 -35.81 -21.83
C ALA A 572 -20.66 -36.63 -22.36
N ILE A 573 -19.45 -36.35 -21.86
CA ILE A 573 -18.25 -37.15 -22.20
C ILE A 573 -18.36 -38.56 -21.60
N ALA A 574 -18.78 -38.69 -20.34
CA ALA A 574 -18.94 -39.98 -19.68
C ALA A 574 -19.99 -40.87 -20.35
N GLU A 575 -21.05 -40.27 -20.89
CA GLU A 575 -22.12 -40.94 -21.65
C GLU A 575 -21.74 -41.20 -23.12
N GLY A 576 -20.56 -40.76 -23.57
CA GLY A 576 -20.06 -40.99 -24.92
C GLY A 576 -20.75 -40.14 -25.99
N ALA A 577 -21.30 -38.97 -25.63
CA ALA A 577 -21.87 -38.03 -26.60
C ALA A 577 -20.79 -37.40 -27.49
N PHE A 578 -19.60 -37.14 -26.94
CA PHE A 578 -18.40 -36.68 -27.64
C PHE A 578 -17.14 -36.99 -26.81
N PRO A 579 -15.96 -37.16 -27.44
CA PRO A 579 -14.71 -37.47 -26.72
C PRO A 579 -14.15 -36.29 -25.93
N GLY A 580 -14.49 -35.07 -26.34
CA GLY A 580 -14.09 -33.82 -25.72
C GLY A 580 -14.78 -32.62 -26.36
N CYS A 581 -14.72 -31.48 -25.69
CA CYS A 581 -15.30 -30.22 -26.17
C CYS A 581 -14.59 -29.00 -25.55
N GLN A 582 -14.62 -27.86 -26.26
CA GLN A 582 -14.31 -26.55 -25.68
C GLN A 582 -15.63 -25.82 -25.44
N VAL A 583 -15.82 -25.30 -24.23
CA VAL A 583 -16.97 -24.43 -23.92
C VAL A 583 -16.46 -23.02 -23.66
N VAL A 584 -17.05 -22.06 -24.38
CA VAL A 584 -16.75 -20.62 -24.25
C VAL A 584 -18.04 -19.87 -23.95
N VAL A 585 -18.03 -19.02 -22.92
CA VAL A 585 -19.11 -18.08 -22.62
C VAL A 585 -18.58 -16.66 -22.74
N ALA A 586 -19.18 -15.88 -23.63
CA ALA A 586 -18.85 -14.47 -23.83
C ALA A 586 -20.09 -13.60 -23.59
N LYS A 587 -19.91 -12.50 -22.86
CA LYS A 587 -20.94 -11.50 -22.57
C LYS A 587 -20.29 -10.12 -22.49
N ASN A 588 -20.96 -9.09 -23.03
CA ASN A 588 -20.52 -7.70 -22.97
C ASN A 588 -19.06 -7.47 -23.43
N GLY A 589 -18.62 -8.18 -24.47
CA GLY A 589 -17.25 -8.03 -24.99
C GLY A 589 -16.17 -8.74 -24.17
N ALA A 590 -16.54 -9.56 -23.18
CA ALA A 590 -15.61 -10.34 -22.39
C ALA A 590 -15.95 -11.84 -22.42
N ILE A 591 -14.92 -12.67 -22.52
CA ILE A 591 -14.96 -14.11 -22.26
C ILE A 591 -14.86 -14.30 -20.75
N ILE A 592 -15.88 -14.93 -20.16
CA ILE A 592 -15.99 -15.17 -18.71
C ILE A 592 -15.88 -16.64 -18.33
N TYR A 593 -15.82 -17.50 -19.34
CA TYR A 593 -15.61 -18.92 -19.18
C TYR A 593 -14.99 -19.45 -20.47
N SER A 594 -13.85 -20.13 -20.37
CA SER A 594 -13.20 -20.80 -21.49
C SER A 594 -12.49 -22.03 -20.97
N LYS A 595 -13.04 -23.22 -21.25
CA LYS A 595 -12.49 -24.48 -20.72
C LYS A 595 -12.61 -25.61 -21.73
N ALA A 596 -11.52 -26.37 -21.86
CA ALA A 596 -11.45 -27.62 -22.59
C ALA A 596 -11.83 -28.79 -21.68
N PHE A 597 -12.53 -29.77 -22.23
CA PHE A 597 -12.91 -31.01 -21.57
C PHE A 597 -12.58 -32.20 -22.46
N GLY A 598 -12.17 -33.31 -21.84
CA GLY A 598 -11.93 -34.57 -22.53
C GLY A 598 -10.70 -34.52 -23.44
N TYR A 599 -10.80 -35.22 -24.57
CA TYR A 599 -9.72 -35.47 -25.51
C TYR A 599 -10.18 -35.20 -26.94
N HIS A 600 -9.24 -35.14 -27.88
CA HIS A 600 -9.58 -34.98 -29.30
C HIS A 600 -10.33 -36.19 -29.86
N ASP A 601 -10.09 -37.38 -29.30
CA ASP A 601 -10.76 -38.62 -29.66
C ASP A 601 -10.96 -39.57 -28.47
N TYR A 602 -11.71 -40.66 -28.69
CA TYR A 602 -11.98 -41.68 -27.66
C TYR A 602 -10.75 -42.54 -27.31
N SER A 603 -9.62 -42.37 -27.99
CA SER A 603 -8.36 -43.04 -27.67
C SER A 603 -7.53 -42.29 -26.62
N HIS A 604 -8.09 -41.19 -26.08
CA HIS A 604 -7.48 -40.37 -25.03
C HIS A 604 -6.18 -39.68 -25.47
N GLN A 605 -6.10 -39.25 -26.73
CA GLN A 605 -5.01 -38.40 -27.22
C GLN A 605 -5.34 -36.91 -27.04
N GLN A 606 -4.40 -36.16 -26.44
CA GLN A 606 -4.43 -34.70 -26.32
C GLN A 606 -3.81 -34.03 -27.53
#